data_AF-A0A7S0V5U8-F1
#
_entry.id   AF-A0A7S0V5U8-F1
#
_cell.length_a   1.000
_cell.length_b   1.000
_cell.length_c   1.000
_cell.angle_alpha   90.00
_cell.angle_beta   90.00
_cell.angle_gamma   90.00
#
_symmetry.space_group_name_H-M   'P 1'
#
loop_
_entity.id
_entity.type
_entity.pdbx_description
1 polymer ?
#
loop_
_entity_poly.entity_id
_entity_poly.type
_entity_poly.pdbx_seq_one_letter_code
_entity_poly.pdbx_strand_id
1 'polypeptide(L)'
;NKAACYDKEGRVEDSMGECNKALDLKPGNVKALFRRGKAYLALNQLDEAMADMRQLLTIEPGSQAAQQQVQLIKGRQRQQDNKDKAVFSKMFSKAPPPKKAPPAGGGSEGAGA
;
A
#
# COMPACT_ATOMS: atom_id res chain seq x y z
N ASN A 1 24.52 14.05 9.07
CA ASN A 1 23.04 14.03 8.95
C ASN A 1 22.43 12.63 8.78
N LYS A 2 22.98 11.55 9.38
CA LYS A 2 22.36 10.20 9.34
C LYS A 2 21.46 9.88 10.54
N ALA A 3 21.56 10.62 11.65
CA ALA A 3 20.81 10.36 12.88
C ALA A 3 19.29 10.48 12.70
N ALA A 4 18.81 11.44 11.91
CA ALA A 4 17.37 11.69 11.75
C ALA A 4 16.60 10.62 10.93
N CYS A 5 17.29 9.76 10.17
CA CYS A 5 16.64 8.68 9.43
C CYS A 5 16.37 7.46 10.32
N TYR A 6 17.34 7.07 11.17
CA TYR A 6 17.15 5.94 12.08
C TYR A 6 16.04 6.20 13.11
N ASP A 7 15.92 7.43 13.60
CA ASP A 7 14.83 7.82 14.51
C ASP A 7 13.44 7.71 13.86
N LYS A 8 13.34 7.90 12.54
CA LYS A 8 12.06 7.74 11.82
C LYS A 8 11.76 6.28 11.53
N GLU A 9 12.75 5.47 11.17
CA GLU A 9 12.58 4.05 10.86
C GLU A 9 12.28 3.22 12.12
N GLY A 10 13.06 3.38 13.20
CA GLY A 10 12.82 2.63 14.44
C GLY A 10 11.46 2.94 15.08
N ARG A 11 11.01 4.21 14.99
CA ARG A 11 9.69 4.61 15.49
C ARG A 11 8.53 4.10 14.63
N VAL A 12 8.78 3.80 13.36
CA VAL A 12 7.77 3.25 12.45
C VAL A 12 7.49 1.80 12.81
N GLU A 13 8.53 1.00 13.09
CA GLU A 13 8.39 -0.40 13.52
C GLU A 13 7.65 -0.50 14.87
N ASP A 14 8.05 0.28 15.87
CA ASP A 14 7.35 0.36 17.16
C ASP A 14 5.88 0.78 16.97
N SER A 15 5.63 1.77 16.11
CA SER A 15 4.28 2.23 15.81
C SER A 15 3.43 1.14 15.16
N MET A 16 4.01 0.25 14.35
CA MET A 16 3.26 -0.87 13.76
C MET A 16 2.83 -1.87 14.84
N GLY A 17 3.71 -2.19 15.80
CA GLY A 17 3.39 -3.07 16.93
C GLY A 17 2.20 -2.54 17.74
N GLU A 18 2.21 -1.25 18.06
CA GLU A 18 1.11 -0.60 18.79
C GLU A 18 -0.19 -0.55 17.96
N CYS A 19 -0.09 -0.33 16.65
CA CYS A 19 -1.27 -0.36 15.78
C CYS A 19 -1.86 -1.77 15.67
N ASN A 20 -1.03 -2.81 15.60
CA ASN A 20 -1.50 -4.19 15.54
C ASN A 20 -2.24 -4.57 16.82
N LYS A 21 -1.69 -4.29 18.00
CA LYS A 21 -2.40 -4.48 19.28
C LYS A 21 -3.74 -3.73 19.31
N ALA A 22 -3.76 -2.49 18.83
CA ALA A 22 -4.99 -1.70 18.77
C ALA A 22 -6.04 -2.30 17.82
N LEU A 23 -5.61 -2.97 16.75
CA LEU A 23 -6.49 -3.67 15.81
C LEU A 23 -6.92 -5.05 16.33
N ASP A 24 -6.08 -5.74 17.10
CA ASP A 24 -6.45 -6.97 17.80
C ASP A 24 -7.55 -6.69 18.83
N LEU A 25 -7.45 -5.57 19.54
CA LEU A 25 -8.49 -5.12 20.48
C LEU A 25 -9.73 -4.58 19.77
N LYS A 26 -9.54 -3.82 18.68
CA LYS A 26 -10.63 -3.23 17.90
C LYS A 26 -10.30 -3.24 16.41
N PRO A 27 -10.75 -4.25 15.64
CA PRO A 27 -10.38 -4.39 14.22
C PRO A 27 -10.92 -3.27 13.33
N GLY A 28 -11.93 -2.53 13.80
CA GLY A 28 -12.48 -1.35 13.15
C GLY A 28 -11.87 -0.01 13.59
N ASN A 29 -10.70 0.00 14.23
CA ASN A 29 -10.09 1.24 14.70
C ASN A 29 -9.45 2.04 13.55
N VAL A 30 -10.22 3.00 13.03
CA VAL A 30 -9.82 3.96 11.98
C VAL A 30 -8.47 4.61 12.27
N LYS A 31 -8.21 5.02 13.52
CA LYS A 31 -6.95 5.68 13.89
C LYS A 31 -5.76 4.72 13.81
N ALA A 32 -5.95 3.46 14.19
CA ALA A 32 -4.91 2.44 14.11
C ALA A 32 -4.63 2.06 12.64
N LEU A 33 -5.67 1.85 11.83
CA LEU A 33 -5.55 1.62 10.38
C LEU A 33 -4.82 2.77 9.69
N PHE A 34 -5.16 4.02 10.03
CA PHE A 34 -4.52 5.19 9.45
C PHE A 34 -3.02 5.27 9.79
N ARG A 35 -2.67 5.04 11.06
CA ARG A 35 -1.28 5.08 11.52
C ARG A 35 -0.46 3.94 10.91
N ARG A 36 -1.01 2.73 10.85
CA ARG A 36 -0.36 1.56 10.24
C ARG A 36 -0.15 1.75 8.74
N GLY A 37 -1.16 2.22 8.00
CA GLY A 37 -0.98 2.52 6.58
C GLY A 37 0.05 3.64 6.30
N LYS A 38 0.15 4.64 7.19
CA LYS A 38 1.23 5.65 7.10
C LYS A 38 2.62 5.06 7.39
N ALA A 39 2.71 4.13 8.34
CA ALA A 39 3.94 3.39 8.62
C ALA A 39 4.38 2.59 7.39
N TYR A 40 3.47 1.83 6.77
CA TYR A 40 3.74 1.11 5.52
C TYR A 40 4.17 2.03 4.36
N LEU A 41 3.55 3.21 4.23
CA LEU A 41 3.99 4.23 3.29
C LEU A 41 5.44 4.72 3.53
N ALA A 42 5.87 4.80 4.78
CA ALA A 42 7.24 5.16 5.13
C ALA A 42 8.22 4.03 4.79
N LEU A 43 7.82 2.78 4.98
CA LEU A 43 8.57 1.57 4.59
C LEU A 43 8.51 1.25 3.09
N ASN A 44 7.83 2.08 2.31
CA ASN A 44 7.63 1.89 0.87
C ASN A 44 6.83 0.62 0.51
N GLN A 45 6.06 0.09 1.47
CA GLN A 45 5.11 -1.01 1.33
C GLN A 45 3.74 -0.46 0.91
N LEU A 46 3.62 -0.16 -0.39
CA LEU A 46 2.47 0.57 -0.92
C LEU A 46 1.19 -0.27 -0.97
N ASP A 47 1.31 -1.57 -1.21
CA ASP A 47 0.18 -2.48 -1.31
C ASP A 47 -0.49 -2.70 0.06
N GLU A 48 0.30 -2.90 1.12
CA GLU A 48 -0.17 -3.00 2.50
C GLU A 48 -0.78 -1.67 2.98
N ALA A 49 -0.13 -0.55 2.67
CA ALA A 49 -0.70 0.77 2.96
C ALA A 49 -2.06 0.98 2.28
N MET A 50 -2.20 0.51 1.04
CA MET A 50 -3.45 0.61 0.29
C MET A 50 -4.55 -0.27 0.91
N ALA A 51 -4.22 -1.48 1.36
CA ALA A 51 -5.18 -2.35 2.03
C ALA A 51 -5.76 -1.68 3.30
N ASP A 52 -4.90 -1.12 4.14
CA ASP A 52 -5.30 -0.42 5.38
C ASP A 52 -6.17 0.81 5.09
N MET A 53 -5.79 1.64 4.10
CA MET A 53 -6.59 2.81 3.72
C MET A 53 -7.95 2.42 3.13
N ARG A 54 -8.03 1.29 2.38
CA ARG A 54 -9.31 0.79 1.85
C ARG A 54 -10.22 0.34 2.98
N GLN A 55 -9.70 -0.44 3.93
CA GLN A 55 -10.48 -0.87 5.08
C GLN A 55 -10.97 0.33 5.91
N LEU A 56 -10.12 1.35 6.07
CA LEU A 56 -10.51 2.61 6.70
C LEU A 56 -11.68 3.27 5.95
N LEU A 57 -11.59 3.39 4.63
CA LEU A 57 -12.66 3.98 3.80
C LEU A 57 -13.94 3.13 3.77
N THR A 58 -13.85 1.81 3.99
CA THR A 58 -15.04 0.96 4.18
C THR A 58 -15.77 1.32 5.47
N ILE A 59 -15.05 1.69 6.53
CA ILE A 59 -15.62 2.07 7.83
C ILE A 59 -16.05 3.56 7.83
N GLU A 60 -15.21 4.44 7.33
CA GLU A 60 -15.43 5.88 7.22
C GLU A 60 -15.21 6.38 5.78
N PRO A 61 -16.18 6.19 4.88
CA PRO A 61 -16.06 6.62 3.48
C PRO A 61 -15.95 8.14 3.32
N GLY A 62 -16.40 8.91 4.30
CA GLY A 62 -16.27 10.37 4.36
C GLY A 62 -14.91 10.88 4.84
N SER A 63 -13.97 10.00 5.17
CA SER A 63 -12.65 10.41 5.68
C SER A 63 -11.78 10.99 4.57
N GLN A 64 -11.76 12.32 4.48
CA GLN A 64 -10.90 13.05 3.54
C GLN A 64 -9.42 12.70 3.71
N ALA A 65 -8.98 12.50 4.96
CA ALA A 65 -7.60 12.12 5.26
C ALA A 65 -7.23 10.78 4.60
N ALA A 66 -8.10 9.77 4.68
CA ALA A 66 -7.86 8.48 4.06
C ALA A 66 -7.86 8.58 2.52
N GLN A 67 -8.82 9.32 1.94
CA GLN A 67 -8.87 9.56 0.49
C GLN A 67 -7.58 10.23 -0.02
N GLN A 68 -7.05 11.22 0.70
CA GLN A 68 -5.78 11.86 0.36
C GLN A 68 -4.62 10.86 0.40
N GLN A 69 -4.54 9.99 1.42
CA GLN A 69 -3.50 8.96 1.48
C GLN A 69 -3.60 7.97 0.31
N VAL A 70 -4.82 7.56 -0.09
CA VAL A 70 -5.01 6.70 -1.27
C VAL A 70 -4.43 7.32 -2.53
N GLN A 71 -4.64 8.62 -2.76
CA GLN A 71 -4.09 9.30 -3.93
C GLN A 71 -2.56 9.36 -3.89
N LEU A 72 -1.98 9.61 -2.71
CA LEU A 72 -0.52 9.59 -2.51
C LEU A 72 0.07 8.21 -2.78
N ILE A 73 -0.56 7.14 -2.28
CA ILE A 73 -0.13 5.75 -2.48
C ILE A 73 -0.14 5.43 -3.97
N LYS A 74 -1.24 5.70 -4.68
CA LYS A 74 -1.36 5.47 -6.13
C LYS A 74 -0.31 6.25 -6.93
N GLY A 75 -0.07 7.52 -6.56
CA GLY A 75 0.94 8.36 -7.20
C GLY A 75 2.35 7.81 -7.02
N ARG A 76 2.66 7.24 -5.84
CA ARG A 76 3.96 6.61 -5.58
C ARG A 76 4.09 5.26 -6.28
N GLN A 77 3.03 4.45 -6.32
CA GLN A 77 3.02 3.16 -7.01
C GLN A 77 3.27 3.33 -8.51
N ARG A 78 2.60 4.31 -9.15
CA ARG A 78 2.85 4.65 -10.56
C ARG A 78 4.28 5.10 -10.82
N GLN A 79 4.89 5.84 -9.89
CA GLN A 79 6.30 6.24 -10.00
C GLN A 79 7.24 5.05 -9.86
N GLN A 80 6.94 4.10 -8.98
CA GLN A 80 7.71 2.87 -8.81
C GLN A 80 7.62 2.00 -10.06
N ASP A 81 6.41 1.76 -10.57
CA ASP A 81 6.18 1.07 -11.85
C ASP A 81 6.94 1.71 -13.02
N ASN A 82 7.00 3.05 -13.06
CA ASN A 82 7.70 3.76 -14.13
C ASN A 82 9.23 3.65 -13.99
N LYS A 83 9.74 3.70 -12.75
CA LYS A 83 11.16 3.46 -12.47
C LYS A 83 11.55 2.03 -12.81
N ASP A 84 10.73 1.05 -12.43
CA ASP A 84 10.97 -0.35 -12.72
C ASP A 84 10.97 -0.61 -14.23
N LYS A 85 10.05 0.01 -14.99
CA LYS A 85 10.08 -0.03 -16.47
C LYS A 85 11.34 0.61 -17.06
N ALA A 86 11.81 1.74 -16.52
CA ALA A 86 13.00 2.42 -16.99
C ALA A 86 14.27 1.61 -16.68
N VAL A 87 14.35 1.05 -15.47
CA VAL A 87 15.42 0.14 -15.02
C VAL A 87 15.41 -1.12 -15.89
N PHE A 88 14.23 -1.70 -16.11
CA PHE A 88 14.03 -2.86 -16.98
C PHE A 88 14.47 -2.56 -18.42
N SER A 89 14.02 -1.45 -19.00
CA SER A 89 14.43 -1.02 -20.35
C SER A 89 15.95 -0.90 -20.47
N LYS A 90 16.62 -0.39 -19.44
CA LYS A 90 18.07 -0.29 -19.39
C LYS A 90 18.76 -1.65 -19.20
N MET A 91 18.17 -2.55 -18.42
CA MET A 91 18.66 -3.92 -18.18
C MET A 91 18.39 -4.89 -19.35
N PHE A 92 17.33 -4.64 -20.14
CA PHE A 92 16.84 -5.52 -21.22
C PHE A 92 17.14 -5.00 -22.62
N SER A 93 18.06 -4.05 -22.77
CA SER A 93 18.67 -3.71 -24.07
C SER A 93 19.40 -4.90 -24.76
N LYS A 94 19.30 -6.13 -24.22
CA LYS A 94 19.69 -7.39 -24.87
C LYS A 94 18.67 -8.56 -24.76
N ALA A 95 17.42 -8.37 -24.32
CA ALA A 95 16.40 -9.45 -24.28
C ALA A 95 14.95 -8.91 -24.22
N PRO A 96 13.91 -9.65 -24.65
CA PRO A 96 12.54 -9.12 -24.72
C PRO A 96 11.85 -9.04 -23.34
N PRO A 97 10.82 -8.19 -23.18
CA PRO A 97 10.18 -7.90 -21.90
C PRO A 97 9.40 -9.09 -21.31
N PRO A 98 9.21 -9.16 -19.97
CA PRO A 98 8.50 -10.23 -19.32
C PRO A 98 7.03 -9.86 -19.41
N LYS A 99 6.25 -10.75 -19.99
CA LYS A 99 4.80 -10.61 -20.06
C LYS A 99 4.28 -10.37 -18.64
N LYS A 100 3.78 -9.17 -18.34
CA LYS A 100 2.87 -8.96 -17.20
C LYS A 100 1.78 -10.03 -17.38
N ALA A 101 1.77 -11.01 -16.50
CA ALA A 101 0.76 -12.06 -16.53
C ALA A 101 -0.62 -11.37 -16.48
N PRO A 102 -1.56 -11.73 -17.39
CA PRO A 102 -2.93 -11.28 -17.25
C PRO A 102 -3.48 -11.80 -15.91
N PRO A 103 -4.37 -11.05 -15.22
CA PRO A 103 -5.07 -11.60 -14.06
C PRO A 103 -5.79 -12.89 -14.50
N ALA A 104 -5.38 -14.01 -13.91
CA ALA A 104 -5.97 -15.31 -14.17
C ALA A 104 -7.31 -15.45 -13.43
N GLY A 105 -8.37 -15.76 -14.18
CA GLY A 105 -9.62 -16.42 -13.75
C GLY A 105 -10.62 -15.54 -12.99
N GLY A 106 -11.92 -15.58 -13.22
CA GLY A 106 -12.83 -16.34 -14.10
C GLY A 106 -14.17 -15.59 -14.08
N GLY A 107 -14.96 -15.53 -15.14
CA GLY A 107 -15.63 -16.71 -15.69
C GLY A 107 -16.90 -17.00 -14.88
N SER A 108 -17.98 -16.30 -15.26
CA SER A 108 -19.39 -16.76 -15.30
C SER A 108 -19.94 -17.70 -14.21
N GLU A 109 -21.00 -17.26 -13.53
CA GLU A 109 -22.19 -18.05 -13.12
C GLU A 109 -23.19 -17.05 -12.47
N GLY A 110 -24.47 -16.94 -12.79
CA GLY A 110 -25.32 -17.62 -13.76
C GLY A 110 -26.65 -16.88 -13.84
N ALA A 111 -27.26 -16.86 -15.03
CA ALA A 111 -28.68 -16.63 -15.19
C ALA A 111 -29.43 -17.82 -14.57
N GLY A 112 -30.55 -17.56 -13.90
CA GLY A 112 -31.38 -18.61 -13.34
C GLY A 112 -32.81 -18.12 -13.12
N ALA A 113 -33.65 -18.43 -14.10
CA ALA A 113 -35.11 -18.59 -14.08
C ALA A 113 -35.98 -17.44 -13.55
#